data_AF-A0A8T5GXE4-F1
#
_entry.id   AF-A0A8T5GXE4-F1
#
_cell.length_a   1.000
_cell.length_b   1.000
_cell.length_c   1.000
_cell.angle_alpha   90.00
_cell.angle_beta   90.00
_cell.angle_gamma   90.00
#
_symmetry.space_group_name_H-M   'P 1'
#
loop_
_entity.id
_entity.type
_entity.pdbx_description
1 polymer ?
#
loop_
_entity_poly.entity_id
_entity_poly.type
_entity_poly.pdbx_seq_one_letter_code
_entity_poly.pdbx_strand_id
1 'polypeptide(L)'
;MNKESKTWATVTIVCLILLLALLARENDISLSTIFSSNDESDDSIENVSSNTTDESGELYNSSTDPDPISQDCLDHNGLARHDHAVLKILINGNEEPIPGNVGILTDVCNEDGENMHAVHTHDDSGRLHIESNEDIDIPIGVFFDIWGHHFDETGIFEYRVNSTHELIMTVGGQQINQYDDYLLVNTSDIIEIRYQEK
;
A
#
# COMPACT_ATOMS: atom_id res chain seq x y z
N MET A 1 -30.52 24.75 33.32
CA MET A 1 -29.89 23.41 33.33
C MET A 1 -30.64 22.53 34.33
N ASN A 2 -31.53 21.69 33.83
CA ASN A 2 -32.41 20.84 34.64
C ASN A 2 -31.59 19.78 35.41
N LYS A 3 -32.04 19.41 36.62
CA LYS A 3 -31.36 18.45 37.49
C LYS A 3 -31.14 17.10 36.79
N GLU A 4 -32.01 16.76 35.85
CA GLU A 4 -31.97 15.55 35.04
C GLU A 4 -30.87 15.53 33.95
N SER A 5 -30.54 16.66 33.31
CA SER A 5 -29.41 16.69 32.35
C SER A 5 -28.07 16.50 33.05
N LYS A 6 -27.93 17.03 34.27
CA LYS A 6 -26.70 16.85 35.06
C LYS A 6 -26.50 15.39 35.46
N THR A 7 -27.57 14.67 35.82
CA THR A 7 -27.47 13.25 36.19
C THR A 7 -27.19 12.37 34.98
N TRP A 8 -27.81 12.65 33.83
CA TRP A 8 -27.53 11.90 32.60
C TRP A 8 -26.11 12.15 32.07
N ALA A 9 -25.61 13.39 32.13
CA ALA A 9 -24.24 13.71 31.74
C ALA A 9 -23.19 13.03 32.63
N THR A 10 -23.45 12.89 33.93
CA THR A 10 -22.53 12.15 34.82
C THR A 10 -22.51 10.66 34.53
N VAL A 11 -23.65 10.07 34.16
CA VAL A 11 -23.73 8.63 33.84
C VAL A 11 -23.01 8.32 32.53
N THR A 12 -23.16 9.17 31.51
CA THR A 12 -22.48 8.96 30.21
C THR A 12 -20.96 9.09 30.32
N ILE A 13 -20.46 10.04 31.12
CA ILE A 13 -19.02 10.22 31.34
C ILE A 13 -18.42 9.01 32.06
N VAL A 14 -19.09 8.49 33.09
CA VAL A 14 -18.61 7.30 33.82
C VAL A 14 -18.62 6.06 32.92
N CYS A 15 -19.65 5.88 32.09
CA CYS A 15 -19.68 4.80 31.10
C CYS A 15 -18.56 4.93 30.06
N LEU A 16 -18.28 6.13 29.55
CA LEU A 16 -17.22 6.35 28.56
C LEU A 16 -15.83 6.05 29.16
N ILE A 17 -15.58 6.46 30.40
CA ILE A 17 -14.33 6.17 31.12
C ILE A 17 -14.18 4.66 31.36
N LEU A 18 -15.27 3.97 31.71
CA LEU A 18 -15.23 2.52 31.92
C LEU A 18 -14.99 1.75 30.60
N LEU A 19 -15.59 2.22 29.50
CA LEU A 19 -15.39 1.65 28.16
C LEU A 19 -13.94 1.86 27.67
N LEU A 20 -13.39 3.07 27.86
CA LEU A 20 -11.99 3.38 27.54
C LEU A 20 -11.02 2.57 28.40
N ALA A 21 -11.33 2.32 29.67
CA ALA A 21 -10.51 1.48 30.55
C ALA A 21 -10.53 -0.01 30.14
N LEU A 22 -11.65 -0.51 29.59
CA LEU A 22 -11.74 -1.86 29.05
C LEU A 22 -10.94 -2.00 27.75
N LEU A 23 -11.08 -1.04 26.81
CA LEU A 23 -10.29 -0.99 25.57
C LEU A 23 -8.79 -0.86 25.85
N ALA A 24 -8.40 -0.06 26.85
CA ALA A 24 -7.00 0.07 27.26
C ALA A 24 -6.45 -1.23 27.87
N ARG A 25 -7.30 -2.06 28.52
CA ARG A 25 -6.86 -3.38 29.01
C ARG A 25 -6.68 -4.34 27.83
N GLU A 26 -7.58 -4.34 26.86
CA GLU A 26 -7.48 -5.26 25.72
C GLU A 26 -6.26 -4.97 24.82
N ASN A 27 -5.80 -3.70 24.76
CA ASN A 27 -4.72 -3.27 23.87
C ASN A 27 -3.39 -2.86 24.56
N ASP A 28 -3.24 -3.05 25.88
CA ASP A 28 -2.05 -2.67 26.68
C ASP A 28 -1.54 -1.22 26.42
N ILE A 29 -2.45 -0.25 26.24
CA ILE A 29 -2.10 1.15 25.96
C ILE A 29 -1.87 1.92 27.26
N SER A 30 -0.64 2.39 27.49
CA SER A 30 -0.29 3.20 28.66
C SER A 30 -0.70 4.67 28.49
N LEU A 31 -1.34 5.24 29.52
CA LEU A 31 -1.87 6.62 29.52
C LEU A 31 -0.79 7.71 29.38
N SER A 32 0.49 7.34 29.52
CA SER A 32 1.65 8.22 29.39
C SER A 32 1.97 8.60 27.94
N THR A 33 1.57 7.80 26.96
CA THR A 33 1.86 8.03 25.54
C THR A 33 0.96 9.12 24.93
N ILE A 34 -0.21 9.35 25.52
CA ILE A 34 -1.18 10.36 25.06
C ILE A 34 -0.73 11.80 25.38
N PHE A 35 0.19 11.98 26.34
CA PHE A 35 0.58 13.29 26.88
C PHE A 35 2.08 13.61 26.75
N SER A 36 2.79 13.06 25.77
CA SER A 36 4.17 13.48 25.50
C SER A 36 4.26 14.19 24.17
N SER A 37 3.96 15.49 24.19
CA SER A 37 4.43 16.46 23.19
C SER A 37 5.89 16.77 23.46
N ASN A 38 6.71 16.81 22.40
CA ASN A 38 7.90 17.64 22.14
C ASN A 38 8.84 16.84 21.22
N ASP A 39 9.00 17.15 19.94
CA ASP A 39 9.60 18.34 19.30
C ASP A 39 11.13 18.21 19.11
N GLU A 40 11.48 18.27 17.83
CA GLU A 40 12.74 18.55 17.12
C GLU A 40 14.08 17.80 17.32
N SER A 41 14.57 17.34 16.15
CA SER A 41 15.93 17.45 15.59
C SER A 41 17.11 16.70 16.24
N ASP A 42 17.74 15.80 15.47
CA ASP A 42 19.12 15.95 14.95
C ASP A 42 19.46 14.74 14.05
N ASP A 43 19.79 15.00 12.78
CA ASP A 43 20.17 13.98 11.80
C ASP A 43 21.70 13.90 11.75
N SER A 44 22.24 12.81 12.30
CA SER A 44 23.63 12.42 12.08
C SER A 44 23.69 10.96 11.63
N ILE A 45 24.03 10.82 10.36
CA ILE A 45 24.30 9.58 9.61
C ILE A 45 25.25 8.65 10.40
N GLU A 46 24.81 7.42 10.66
CA GLU A 46 25.70 6.26 10.76
C GLU A 46 25.14 5.06 9.97
N ASN A 47 25.96 4.60 9.03
CA ASN A 47 25.81 3.39 8.25
C ASN A 47 25.98 2.16 9.15
N VAL A 48 24.88 1.47 9.47
CA VAL A 48 24.93 0.17 10.18
C VAL A 48 24.05 -0.83 9.46
N SER A 49 24.70 -1.81 8.83
CA SER A 49 24.14 -3.12 8.50
C SER A 49 23.45 -3.68 9.74
N SER A 50 22.13 -3.56 9.76
CA SER A 50 21.30 -3.96 10.89
C SER A 50 20.36 -5.06 10.43
N ASN A 51 20.86 -6.28 10.57
CA ASN A 51 20.01 -7.43 10.81
C ASN A 51 19.37 -7.19 12.19
N THR A 52 18.27 -6.44 12.25
CA THR A 52 17.57 -6.12 13.49
C THR A 52 16.12 -6.53 13.39
N THR A 53 15.83 -7.60 14.12
CA THR A 53 14.56 -7.83 14.78
C THR A 53 14.12 -6.55 15.48
N ASP A 54 13.19 -5.82 14.88
CA ASP A 54 12.42 -4.80 15.58
C ASP A 54 11.39 -5.50 16.47
N GLU A 55 11.26 -5.00 17.69
CA GLU A 55 10.50 -5.63 18.79
C GLU A 55 9.00 -5.28 18.73
N SER A 56 8.52 -4.93 17.54
CA SER A 56 7.14 -5.10 17.08
C SER A 56 7.21 -6.03 15.87
N GLY A 57 6.74 -7.28 15.99
CA GLY A 57 6.84 -8.30 14.93
C GLY A 57 5.97 -8.03 13.70
N GLU A 58 5.89 -6.79 13.24
CA GLU A 58 5.18 -6.39 12.04
C GLU A 58 6.02 -6.78 10.81
N LEU A 59 5.34 -7.37 9.83
CA LEU A 59 5.97 -7.73 8.57
C LEU A 59 6.28 -6.43 7.80
N TYR A 60 7.54 -6.30 7.36
CA TYR A 60 7.94 -5.21 6.46
C TYR A 60 7.00 -5.12 5.25
N ASN A 61 6.59 -3.90 4.90
CA ASN A 61 5.68 -3.62 3.80
C ASN A 61 6.18 -2.42 2.99
N SER A 62 6.54 -2.64 1.73
CA SER A 62 7.07 -1.61 0.82
C SER A 62 6.07 -0.47 0.58
N SER A 63 4.76 -0.73 0.62
CA SER A 63 3.74 0.32 0.41
C SER A 63 3.66 1.38 1.51
N THR A 64 4.44 1.23 2.59
CA THR A 64 4.53 2.23 3.66
C THR A 64 5.49 3.38 3.35
N ASP A 65 6.35 3.23 2.34
CA ASP A 65 7.22 4.27 1.78
C ASP A 65 6.98 4.35 0.26
N PRO A 66 5.81 4.85 -0.17
CA PRO A 66 5.36 4.74 -1.55
C PRO A 66 6.16 5.67 -2.48
N ASP A 67 6.35 5.24 -3.73
CA ASP A 67 6.97 6.05 -4.77
C ASP A 67 6.19 7.37 -4.95
N PRO A 68 6.84 8.54 -5.09
CA PRO A 68 6.16 9.82 -5.29
C PRO A 68 5.15 9.84 -6.45
N ILE A 69 5.40 9.08 -7.53
CA ILE A 69 4.49 8.96 -8.68
C ILE A 69 3.13 8.36 -8.26
N SER A 70 3.10 7.55 -7.19
CA SER A 70 1.85 7.05 -6.62
C SER A 70 0.90 8.15 -6.16
N GLN A 71 1.37 9.38 -5.98
CA GLN A 71 0.56 10.53 -5.55
C GLN A 71 0.10 11.40 -6.73
N ASP A 72 0.54 11.12 -7.95
CA ASP A 72 0.18 11.90 -9.13
C ASP A 72 -1.26 11.58 -9.56
N CYS A 73 -2.09 12.62 -9.59
CA CYS A 73 -3.48 12.55 -10.01
C CYS A 73 -3.66 13.06 -11.45
N LEU A 74 -4.56 12.43 -12.19
CA LEU A 74 -4.84 12.74 -13.60
C LEU A 74 -6.31 12.49 -13.96
N ASP A 75 -6.72 13.01 -15.12
CA ASP A 75 -7.88 12.53 -15.87
C ASP A 75 -7.47 11.79 -17.16
N HIS A 76 -8.46 11.29 -17.90
CA HIS A 76 -8.24 10.62 -19.19
C HIS A 76 -7.91 11.57 -20.35
N ASN A 77 -7.81 12.89 -20.14
CA ASN A 77 -7.79 13.87 -21.22
C ASN A 77 -6.39 14.45 -21.45
N GLY A 78 -5.93 14.44 -22.70
CA GLY A 78 -4.70 15.14 -23.08
C GLY A 78 -3.41 14.53 -22.52
N LEU A 79 -3.47 13.27 -22.09
CA LEU A 79 -2.33 12.51 -21.56
C LEU A 79 -1.17 12.46 -22.56
N ALA A 80 0.04 12.66 -22.06
CA ALA A 80 1.28 12.47 -22.83
C ALA A 80 1.56 10.97 -23.03
N ARG A 81 1.16 10.15 -22.05
CA ARG A 81 1.35 8.71 -22.04
C ARG A 81 0.06 7.99 -21.66
N HIS A 82 -0.26 6.92 -22.41
CA HIS A 82 -1.40 6.05 -22.17
C HIS A 82 -1.09 4.65 -22.72
N ASP A 83 -0.60 3.77 -21.86
CA ASP A 83 -0.28 2.37 -22.16
C ASP A 83 -1.17 1.40 -21.36
N HIS A 84 -1.18 0.13 -21.74
CA HIS A 84 -1.86 -0.94 -21.01
C HIS A 84 -0.94 -2.12 -20.80
N ALA A 85 -1.06 -2.77 -19.64
CA ALA A 85 -0.46 -4.07 -19.34
C ALA A 85 -1.50 -4.99 -18.70
N VAL A 86 -1.25 -6.30 -18.66
CA VAL A 86 -2.09 -7.26 -17.93
C VAL A 86 -1.27 -7.86 -16.80
N LEU A 87 -1.71 -7.65 -15.56
CA LEU A 87 -1.11 -8.24 -14.38
C LEU A 87 -1.89 -9.47 -13.93
N LYS A 88 -1.14 -10.54 -13.63
CA LYS A 88 -1.65 -11.75 -12.99
C LYS A 88 -0.82 -12.07 -11.78
N ILE A 89 -1.48 -12.39 -10.68
CA ILE A 89 -0.83 -12.76 -9.43
C ILE A 89 -1.29 -14.16 -9.06
N LEU A 90 -0.35 -15.06 -8.80
CA LEU A 90 -0.65 -16.42 -8.34
C LEU A 90 0.03 -16.68 -7.01
N ILE A 91 -0.75 -17.08 -6.02
CA ILE A 91 -0.30 -17.50 -4.71
C ILE A 91 -0.51 -19.00 -4.57
N ASN A 92 0.59 -19.76 -4.56
CA ASN A 92 0.61 -21.22 -4.49
C ASN A 92 -0.30 -21.88 -5.55
N GLY A 93 -0.27 -21.33 -6.76
CA GLY A 93 -1.06 -21.81 -7.91
C GLY A 93 -2.51 -21.32 -7.96
N ASN A 94 -2.99 -20.55 -6.97
CA ASN A 94 -4.30 -19.91 -7.00
C ASN A 94 -4.15 -18.47 -7.48
N GLU A 95 -4.99 -18.04 -8.42
CA GLU A 95 -5.00 -16.66 -8.91
C GLU A 95 -5.59 -15.73 -7.84
N GLU A 96 -4.83 -14.69 -7.48
CA GLU A 96 -5.29 -13.62 -6.59
C GLU A 96 -6.00 -12.55 -7.43
N PRO A 97 -7.28 -12.24 -7.18
CA PRO A 97 -8.01 -11.27 -7.97
C PRO A 97 -7.51 -9.85 -7.71
N ILE A 98 -7.30 -9.11 -8.80
CA ILE A 98 -7.05 -7.66 -8.75
C ILE A 98 -8.41 -6.96 -8.85
N PRO A 99 -8.81 -6.14 -7.85
CA PRO A 99 -10.08 -5.43 -7.92
C PRO A 99 -10.13 -4.43 -9.09
N GLY A 100 -11.34 -4.14 -9.56
CA GLY A 100 -11.58 -2.96 -10.40
C GLY A 100 -11.60 -1.68 -9.58
N ASN A 101 -11.32 -0.54 -10.24
CA ASN A 101 -11.26 0.80 -9.64
C ASN A 101 -10.14 0.97 -8.60
N VAL A 102 -9.09 0.14 -8.66
CA VAL A 102 -7.86 0.43 -7.89
C VAL A 102 -7.27 1.71 -8.45
N GLY A 103 -6.98 2.68 -7.58
CA GLY A 103 -6.44 3.98 -7.98
C GLY A 103 -7.46 4.93 -8.61
N ILE A 104 -8.76 4.74 -8.41
CA ILE A 104 -9.82 5.66 -8.88
C ILE A 104 -10.63 6.16 -7.69
N LEU A 105 -10.85 7.48 -7.60
CA LEU A 105 -11.63 8.14 -6.53
C LEU A 105 -11.12 7.75 -5.11
N THR A 106 -9.81 7.76 -4.94
CA THR A 106 -9.15 7.44 -3.67
C THR A 106 -9.14 8.64 -2.72
N ASP A 107 -8.64 8.47 -1.50
CA ASP A 107 -8.46 9.61 -0.58
C ASP A 107 -7.43 10.64 -1.10
N VAL A 108 -6.51 10.21 -1.98
CA VAL A 108 -5.47 11.05 -2.60
C VAL A 108 -5.99 11.73 -3.87
N CYS A 109 -6.59 10.95 -4.78
CA CYS A 109 -7.10 11.43 -6.06
C CYS A 109 -8.64 11.35 -6.11
N ASN A 110 -9.31 12.41 -5.65
CA ASN A 110 -10.77 12.53 -5.58
C ASN A 110 -11.33 13.84 -6.14
N GLU A 111 -10.52 14.66 -6.81
CA GLU A 111 -10.97 15.92 -7.37
C GLU A 111 -11.62 15.73 -8.75
N ASP A 112 -12.57 16.62 -9.09
CA ASP A 112 -13.22 16.61 -10.39
C ASP A 112 -12.20 16.90 -11.50
N GLY A 113 -11.90 15.89 -12.33
CA GLY A 113 -10.91 15.99 -13.40
C GLY A 113 -9.48 15.62 -12.99
N GLU A 114 -9.26 15.14 -11.77
CA GLU A 114 -7.99 14.59 -11.28
C GLU A 114 -8.28 13.43 -10.31
N ASN A 115 -9.10 12.47 -10.76
CA ASN A 115 -9.68 11.44 -9.89
C ASN A 115 -9.04 10.06 -10.06
N MET A 116 -7.91 9.96 -10.75
CA MET A 116 -7.22 8.69 -10.98
C MET A 116 -5.74 8.83 -10.77
N HIS A 117 -5.11 7.77 -10.28
CA HIS A 117 -3.66 7.69 -10.16
C HIS A 117 -3.00 7.29 -11.48
N ALA A 118 -1.67 7.52 -11.57
CA ALA A 118 -0.85 7.19 -12.73
C ALA A 118 -0.93 5.72 -13.18
N VAL A 119 -1.15 4.79 -12.24
CA VAL A 119 -1.45 3.38 -12.57
C VAL A 119 -2.74 2.95 -11.88
N HIS A 120 -3.73 2.48 -12.66
CA HIS A 120 -5.05 2.15 -12.13
C HIS A 120 -5.74 1.02 -12.90
N THR A 121 -6.86 0.51 -12.36
CA THR A 121 -7.72 -0.48 -13.03
C THR A 121 -9.15 0.04 -13.17
N HIS A 122 -9.85 -0.33 -14.25
CA HIS A 122 -11.28 -0.07 -14.41
C HIS A 122 -12.16 -1.27 -14.04
N ASP A 123 -11.60 -2.48 -14.09
CA ASP A 123 -12.30 -3.74 -13.86
C ASP A 123 -11.37 -4.79 -13.22
N ASP A 124 -11.91 -5.99 -12.99
CA ASP A 124 -11.23 -7.11 -12.34
C ASP A 124 -10.44 -8.03 -13.30
N SER A 125 -10.21 -7.59 -14.54
CA SER A 125 -9.47 -8.38 -15.54
C SER A 125 -7.94 -8.40 -15.32
N GLY A 126 -7.45 -7.61 -14.36
CA GLY A 126 -6.02 -7.37 -14.15
C GLY A 126 -5.39 -6.43 -15.18
N ARG A 127 -6.20 -5.78 -16.02
CA ARG A 127 -5.71 -4.79 -17.00
C ARG A 127 -5.33 -3.48 -16.29
N LEU A 128 -4.03 -3.22 -16.23
CA LEU A 128 -3.46 -1.97 -15.74
C LEU A 128 -3.53 -0.90 -16.84
N HIS A 129 -4.01 0.28 -16.46
CA HIS A 129 -3.85 1.51 -17.20
C HIS A 129 -2.61 2.23 -16.68
N ILE A 130 -1.69 2.59 -17.58
CA ILE A 130 -0.50 3.37 -17.25
C ILE A 130 -0.59 4.70 -17.97
N GLU A 131 -0.90 5.74 -17.22
CA GLU A 131 -1.28 7.04 -17.74
C GLU A 131 -0.47 8.14 -17.06
N SER A 132 -0.04 9.15 -17.81
CA SER A 132 0.65 10.31 -17.24
C SER A 132 0.52 11.55 -18.12
N ASN A 133 0.52 12.71 -17.46
CA ASN A 133 0.61 14.02 -18.09
C ASN A 133 2.00 14.29 -18.68
N GLU A 134 2.99 13.48 -18.32
CA GLU A 134 4.37 13.54 -18.82
C GLU A 134 4.78 12.22 -19.47
N ASP A 135 5.75 12.27 -20.39
CA ASP A 135 6.33 11.06 -21.00
C ASP A 135 7.42 10.51 -20.07
N ILE A 136 6.98 9.85 -18.99
CA ILE A 136 7.83 9.27 -17.95
C ILE A 136 7.68 7.76 -17.89
N ASP A 137 8.76 7.06 -17.54
CA ASP A 137 8.73 5.64 -17.21
C ASP A 137 8.21 5.45 -15.78
N ILE A 138 7.33 4.48 -15.59
CA ILE A 138 6.65 4.22 -14.31
C ILE A 138 6.95 2.79 -13.90
N PRO A 139 7.52 2.54 -12.71
CA PRO A 139 7.74 1.21 -12.18
C PRO A 139 6.42 0.54 -11.77
N ILE A 140 6.35 -0.78 -11.85
CA ILE A 140 5.15 -1.53 -11.42
C ILE A 140 4.90 -1.40 -9.91
N GLY A 141 5.94 -1.14 -9.11
CA GLY A 141 5.81 -0.86 -7.67
C GLY A 141 4.79 0.24 -7.36
N VAL A 142 4.71 1.28 -8.20
CA VAL A 142 3.72 2.37 -8.08
C VAL A 142 2.28 1.84 -8.01
N PHE A 143 1.94 0.79 -8.78
CA PHE A 143 0.60 0.19 -8.71
C PHE A 143 0.34 -0.46 -7.34
N PHE A 144 1.34 -1.15 -6.79
CA PHE A 144 1.24 -1.81 -5.50
C PHE A 144 1.18 -0.81 -4.33
N ASP A 145 1.87 0.33 -4.47
CA ASP A 145 1.76 1.46 -3.54
C ASP A 145 0.35 2.04 -3.54
N ILE A 146 -0.22 2.31 -4.72
CA ILE A 146 -1.60 2.80 -4.89
C ILE A 146 -2.61 1.80 -4.34
N TRP A 147 -2.37 0.50 -4.56
CA TRP A 147 -3.23 -0.56 -4.06
C TRP A 147 -3.05 -0.80 -2.54
N GLY A 148 -1.95 -0.33 -1.96
CA GLY A 148 -1.64 -0.45 -0.54
C GLY A 148 -1.05 -1.81 -0.14
N HIS A 149 -0.37 -2.49 -1.06
CA HIS A 149 0.18 -3.81 -0.84
C HIS A 149 1.70 -3.87 -1.03
N HIS A 150 2.35 -4.67 -0.20
CA HIS A 150 3.76 -4.99 -0.39
C HIS A 150 4.00 -5.72 -1.70
N PHE A 151 5.01 -5.28 -2.43
CA PHE A 151 5.62 -6.00 -3.53
C PHE A 151 7.06 -5.50 -3.69
N ASP A 152 8.03 -6.42 -3.65
CA ASP A 152 9.44 -6.22 -4.02
C ASP A 152 10.12 -7.61 -4.14
N GLU A 153 11.45 -7.67 -4.25
CA GLU A 153 12.17 -8.96 -4.33
C GLU A 153 12.02 -9.86 -3.10
N THR A 154 11.55 -9.31 -1.97
CA THR A 154 11.39 -10.02 -0.70
C THR A 154 10.02 -10.69 -0.57
N GLY A 155 9.01 -10.27 -1.35
CA GLY A 155 7.67 -10.83 -1.24
C GLY A 155 6.56 -10.08 -1.96
N ILE A 156 5.33 -10.53 -1.69
CA ILE A 156 4.09 -9.90 -2.14
C ILE A 156 3.01 -10.09 -1.08
N PHE A 157 2.22 -9.05 -0.80
CA PHE A 157 1.22 -9.05 0.28
C PHE A 157 1.84 -9.43 1.64
N GLU A 158 1.33 -10.46 2.32
CA GLU A 158 1.90 -11.10 3.52
C GLU A 158 2.91 -12.21 3.22
N TYR A 159 3.05 -12.64 1.96
CA TYR A 159 3.92 -13.74 1.55
C TYR A 159 5.36 -13.28 1.43
N ARG A 160 6.29 -13.99 2.06
CA ARG A 160 7.73 -13.64 2.08
C ARG A 160 8.58 -14.78 1.57
N VAL A 161 9.51 -14.44 0.67
CA VAL A 161 10.53 -15.36 0.16
C VAL A 161 11.35 -15.89 1.33
N ASN A 162 11.57 -17.21 1.37
CA ASN A 162 12.30 -17.86 2.45
C ASN A 162 13.01 -19.12 1.95
N SER A 163 13.41 -20.02 2.84
CA SER A 163 14.12 -21.26 2.45
C SER A 163 13.25 -22.20 1.60
N THR A 164 11.93 -22.19 1.79
CA THR A 164 10.97 -23.11 1.16
C THR A 164 10.16 -22.50 0.04
N HIS A 165 9.99 -21.17 0.01
CA HIS A 165 9.19 -20.47 -0.99
C HIS A 165 10.00 -19.41 -1.73
N GLU A 166 9.59 -19.15 -2.97
CA GLU A 166 10.16 -18.16 -3.86
C GLU A 166 9.07 -17.27 -4.47
N LEU A 167 9.49 -16.11 -4.97
CA LEU A 167 8.70 -15.20 -5.78
C LEU A 167 9.33 -15.18 -7.18
N ILE A 168 8.53 -15.43 -8.21
CA ILE A 168 8.97 -15.38 -9.61
C ILE A 168 8.12 -14.35 -10.33
N MET A 169 8.75 -13.38 -10.97
CA MET A 169 8.10 -12.46 -11.90
C MET A 169 8.49 -12.82 -13.33
N THR A 170 7.51 -12.83 -14.24
CA THR A 170 7.75 -12.98 -15.68
C THR A 170 6.99 -11.92 -16.47
N VAL A 171 7.55 -11.49 -17.60
CA VAL A 171 6.89 -10.62 -18.57
C VAL A 171 7.01 -11.27 -19.94
N GLY A 172 5.88 -11.55 -20.59
CA GLY A 172 5.86 -12.30 -21.86
C GLY A 172 6.49 -13.70 -21.73
N GLY A 173 6.46 -14.27 -20.52
CA GLY A 173 7.09 -15.54 -20.18
C GLY A 173 8.61 -15.49 -19.97
N GLN A 174 9.25 -14.33 -20.06
CA GLN A 174 10.66 -14.14 -19.69
C GLN A 174 10.76 -13.75 -18.23
N GLN A 175 11.65 -14.38 -17.46
CA GLN A 175 11.85 -14.04 -16.05
C GLN A 175 12.51 -12.68 -15.90
N ILE A 176 11.94 -11.87 -14.99
CA ILE A 176 12.37 -10.52 -14.64
C ILE A 176 12.76 -10.53 -13.16
N ASN A 177 13.91 -9.94 -12.83
CA ASN A 177 14.42 -9.89 -11.45
C ASN A 177 14.44 -8.46 -10.88
N GLN A 178 13.85 -7.50 -11.60
CA GLN A 178 13.69 -6.12 -11.13
C GLN A 178 12.47 -5.94 -10.22
N TYR A 179 11.51 -6.89 -10.21
CA TYR A 179 10.33 -6.83 -9.36
C TYR A 179 9.60 -5.48 -9.39
N ASP A 180 9.47 -4.79 -8.27
CA ASP A 180 8.84 -3.49 -8.11
C ASP A 180 9.51 -2.41 -8.97
N ASP A 181 10.83 -2.47 -9.16
CA ASP A 181 11.59 -1.59 -10.06
C ASP A 181 11.35 -1.87 -11.57
N TYR A 182 10.54 -2.87 -11.93
CA TYR A 182 10.27 -3.14 -13.34
C TYR A 182 9.47 -2.01 -13.99
N LEU A 183 10.12 -1.28 -14.91
CA LEU A 183 9.50 -0.20 -15.66
C LEU A 183 8.46 -0.73 -16.67
N LEU A 184 7.25 -0.22 -16.57
CA LEU A 184 6.09 -0.58 -17.39
C LEU A 184 6.15 0.04 -18.80
N VAL A 185 7.25 -0.11 -19.53
CA VAL A 185 7.44 0.57 -20.83
C VAL A 185 6.96 -0.31 -21.99
N ASN A 186 6.04 0.21 -22.83
CA ASN A 186 5.51 -0.46 -24.02
C ASN A 186 4.93 -1.88 -23.77
N THR A 187 4.42 -2.15 -22.57
CA THR A 187 4.18 -3.53 -22.12
C THR A 187 2.83 -4.09 -22.59
N SER A 188 2.74 -4.53 -23.84
CA SER A 188 1.56 -5.28 -24.34
C SER A 188 1.44 -6.69 -23.76
N ASP A 189 2.47 -7.15 -23.05
CA ASP A 189 2.61 -8.51 -22.57
C ASP A 189 1.97 -8.73 -21.19
N ILE A 190 1.73 -10.00 -20.89
CA ILE A 190 1.27 -10.42 -19.56
C ILE A 190 2.45 -10.37 -18.60
N ILE A 191 2.27 -9.63 -17.51
CA ILE A 191 3.10 -9.63 -16.32
C ILE A 191 2.50 -10.67 -15.36
N GLU A 192 3.26 -11.70 -15.02
CA GLU A 192 2.82 -12.75 -14.11
C GLU A 192 3.77 -12.82 -12.91
N ILE A 193 3.23 -12.64 -11.71
CA ILE A 193 3.92 -12.77 -10.44
C ILE A 193 3.42 -14.05 -9.76
N ARG A 194 4.34 -14.95 -9.37
CA ARG A 194 4.01 -16.22 -8.71
C ARG A 194 4.78 -16.35 -7.40
N TYR A 195 4.06 -16.49 -6.30
CA TYR A 195 4.62 -16.97 -5.04
C TYR A 195 4.35 -18.48 -4.93
N GLN A 196 5.38 -19.29 -4.73
CA GLN A 196 5.27 -20.76 -4.76
C GLN A 196 6.35 -21.46 -3.91
N GLU A 197 6.13 -22.75 -3.61
CA GLU A 197 7.17 -23.63 -3.07
C GLU A 197 8.26 -23.90 -4.13
N LYS A 198 9.52 -24.02 -3.69
CA LYS A 198 10.69 -24.26 -4.55
C LYS A 198 10.82 -25.69 -5.05
#